data_AF-A0A8H7GBI6-F1
#
_entry.id   AF-A0A8H7GBI6-F1
#
_cell.length_a   1.000
_cell.length_b   1.000
_cell.length_c   1.000
_cell.angle_alpha   90.00
_cell.angle_beta   90.00
_cell.angle_gamma   90.00
#
_symmetry.space_group_name_H-M   'P 1'
#
loop_
_entity.id
_entity.type
_entity.pdbx_description
1 polymer ?
#
loop_
_entity_poly.entity_id
_entity_poly.type
_entity_poly.pdbx_seq_one_letter_code
_entity_poly.pdbx_strand_id
1 'polypeptide(L)' 'LANQILNRTYVNLVDLMECRASLQPVTLYKSRKALRDYTIGEDKIFPKAAAKQNGFLKVLLIEIFAK' A
#
# COMPACT_ATOMS: atom_id res chain seq x y z
N LEU A 1 -14.82 -12.64 -6.20
CA LEU A 1 -13.83 -12.23 -7.24
C LEU A 1 -13.03 -10.99 -6.83
N ALA A 2 -13.64 -9.86 -6.45
CA ALA A 2 -12.90 -8.62 -6.08
C ALA A 2 -11.86 -8.77 -4.94
N ASN A 3 -12.19 -9.50 -3.87
CA ASN A 3 -11.29 -9.69 -2.72
C ASN A 3 -10.03 -10.52 -3.01
N GLN A 4 -10.04 -11.37 -4.03
CA GLN A 4 -8.88 -12.22 -4.36
C GLN A 4 -7.81 -11.48 -5.16
N ILE A 5 -8.20 -10.46 -5.93
CA ILE A 5 -7.28 -9.63 -6.73
C ILE A 5 -6.53 -8.65 -5.80
N LEU A 6 -7.22 -8.05 -4.83
CA LEU A 6 -6.61 -7.13 -3.86
C LEU A 6 -5.53 -7.79 -2.99
N ASN A 7 -5.64 -9.09 -2.71
CA ASN A 7 -4.63 -9.86 -1.98
C ASN A 7 -3.29 -10.03 -2.73
N ARG A 8 -3.21 -9.64 -4.01
CA ARG A 8 -1.98 -9.72 -4.83
C ARG A 8 -1.50 -8.36 -5.34
N THR A 9 -2.17 -7.28 -4.98
CA THR A 9 -1.75 -5.93 -5.35
C THR A 9 -0.77 -5.39 -4.32
N TYR A 10 0.47 -5.19 -4.72
CA TYR A 10 1.47 -4.52 -3.88
C TYR A 10 1.57 -3.06 -4.33
N VAL A 11 0.98 -2.16 -3.55
CA VAL A 11 0.97 -0.71 -3.81
C VAL A 11 1.25 0.03 -2.51
N ASN A 12 1.97 1.15 -2.58
CA ASN A 12 2.17 2.00 -1.41
C ASN A 12 0.91 2.83 -1.17
N LEU A 13 0.43 2.86 0.08
CA LEU A 13 -0.83 3.51 0.43
C LEU A 13 -0.74 5.04 0.42
N VAL A 14 0.44 5.63 0.64
CA VAL A 14 0.64 7.09 0.51
C VAL A 14 0.54 7.47 -0.96
N ASP A 15 1.29 6.78 -1.84
CA ASP A 15 1.23 7.02 -3.29
C ASP A 15 -0.16 6.83 -3.86
N LEU A 16 -0.91 5.83 -3.37
CA LEU A 16 -2.28 5.59 -3.80
C LEU A 16 -3.20 6.79 -3.48
N MET A 17 -3.00 7.44 -2.34
CA MET A 17 -3.77 8.63 -1.96
C MET A 17 -3.33 9.87 -2.76
N GLU A 18 -2.03 10.02 -3.02
CA GLU A 18 -1.46 11.09 -3.85
C GLU A 18 -1.89 10.98 -5.33
N CYS A 19 -1.90 9.77 -5.88
CA CYS A 19 -2.39 9.45 -7.23
C CYS A 19 -3.83 9.93 -7.41
N ARG A 20 -4.70 9.68 -6.41
CA ARG A 20 -6.09 10.14 -6.43
C ARG A 20 -6.21 11.66 -6.54
N ALA A 21 -5.28 12.40 -5.96
CA ALA A 21 -5.27 13.86 -5.98
C ALA A 21 -4.63 14.45 -7.24
N SER A 22 -3.63 13.76 -7.81
CA SER A 22 -2.77 14.29 -8.89
C SER A 22 -3.03 13.69 -10.28
N LEU A 23 -3.90 12.68 -10.39
CA LEU A 23 -4.16 11.89 -11.61
C LEU A 23 -2.92 11.18 -12.19
N GLN A 24 -1.80 11.13 -11.46
CA GLN A 24 -0.61 10.38 -11.86
C GLN A 24 -0.80 8.89 -11.56
N PRO A 25 -0.33 7.98 -12.43
CA PRO A 25 -0.48 6.54 -12.20
C PRO A 25 0.29 6.10 -10.95
N VAL A 26 -0.33 5.24 -10.14
CA VAL A 26 0.34 4.63 -8.97
C VAL A 26 1.20 3.44 -9.40
N THR A 27 2.36 3.29 -8.76
CA THR A 27 3.27 2.18 -9.05
C THR A 27 2.80 0.88 -8.38
N LEU A 28 2.74 -0.20 -9.16
CA LEU A 28 2.51 -1.56 -8.65
C LEU A 28 3.83 -2.32 -8.54
N TYR A 29 4.10 -2.85 -7.37
CA TYR A 29 5.31 -3.63 -7.10
C TYR A 29 5.09 -5.11 -7.40
N LYS A 30 6.16 -5.79 -7.82
CA LYS A 30 6.12 -7.21 -8.19
C LYS A 30 6.04 -8.15 -6.97
N SER A 31 6.37 -7.67 -5.77
CA SER A 31 6.38 -8.49 -4.56
C SER A 31 6.16 -7.64 -3.29
N ARG A 32 5.74 -8.30 -2.21
CA ARG A 32 5.65 -7.70 -0.87
C ARG A 32 7.00 -7.13 -0.42
N LYS A 33 8.10 -7.82 -0.73
CA LYS A 33 9.46 -7.35 -0.40
C LYS A 33 9.80 -6.06 -1.14
N ALA A 34 9.54 -6.00 -2.45
CA ALA A 34 9.80 -4.80 -3.24
C ALA A 34 9.00 -3.59 -2.73
N LEU A 35 7.72 -3.78 -2.39
CA LEU A 35 6.91 -2.73 -1.78
C LEU A 35 7.47 -2.29 -0.42
N ARG A 36 7.91 -3.23 0.43
CA ARG A 36 8.50 -2.90 1.72
C ARG A 36 9.79 -2.10 1.56
N ASP A 37 10.70 -2.56 0.71
CA ASP A 37 12.00 -1.91 0.47
C ASP A 37 11.79 -0.47 -0.01
N TYR A 38 10.86 -0.24 -0.96
CA TYR A 38 10.47 1.10 -1.39
C TYR A 38 9.86 1.94 -0.25
N THR A 39 8.90 1.37 0.49
CA THR A 39 8.19 2.08 1.57
C THR A 39 9.14 2.57 2.65
N ILE A 40 10.18 1.78 2.98
CA ILE A 40 11.21 2.17 3.94
C ILE A 40 12.18 3.19 3.31
N GLY A 41 12.64 2.95 2.08
CA GLY A 41 13.62 3.81 1.41
C GLY A 41 13.12 5.25 1.19
N GLU A 42 11.82 5.41 0.91
CA GLU A 42 11.19 6.71 0.69
C GLU A 42 10.49 7.29 1.94
N ASP A 43 10.54 6.60 3.08
CA ASP A 43 9.82 6.96 4.32
C ASP A 43 8.29 7.17 4.12
N LYS A 44 7.69 6.46 3.15
CA LYS A 44 6.27 6.58 2.80
C LYS A 44 5.38 5.64 3.58
N ILE A 45 5.35 5.77 4.91
CA ILE A 45 4.61 4.87 5.80
C ILE A 45 3.19 5.40 6.07
N PHE A 46 2.18 4.69 5.59
CA PHE A 46 0.78 5.07 5.84
C PHE A 46 0.32 4.68 7.27
N PRO A 47 -0.42 5.55 7.99
CA PRO A 47 -0.87 5.27 9.34
C PRO A 47 -1.78 4.03 9.43
N LYS A 48 -1.32 3.00 10.15
CA LYS A 48 -2.04 1.72 10.33
C LYS A 48 -3.45 1.91 10.90
N ALA A 49 -3.62 2.83 11.85
CA ALA A 49 -4.92 3.09 12.46
C ALA A 49 -5.94 3.63 11.43
N ALA A 50 -5.53 4.62 10.62
CA ALA A 50 -6.36 5.17 9.55
C ALA A 50 -6.71 4.11 8.49
N ALA A 51 -5.74 3.28 8.10
CA ALA A 51 -5.99 2.21 7.12
C ALA A 51 -7.02 1.19 7.65
N LYS A 52 -6.99 0.86 8.95
CA LYS A 52 -7.94 -0.08 9.55
C LYS A 52 -9.38 0.45 9.63
N GLN A 53 -9.56 1.77 9.67
CA GLN A 53 -10.89 2.39 9.63
C GLN A 53 -11.53 2.29 8.24
N ASN A 54 -10.73 2.06 7.19
CA ASN A 54 -11.20 1.88 5.83
C ASN A 54 -11.06 0.41 5.39
N GLY A 55 -12.18 -0.27 5.14
CA GLY A 55 -12.18 -1.70 4.77
C GLY A 55 -11.34 -2.04 3.53
N PHE A 56 -11.23 -1.11 2.58
CA PHE A 56 -10.44 -1.28 1.37
C PHE A 56 -8.93 -1.08 1.62
N LEU A 57 -8.53 -0.03 2.35
CA LEU A 57 -7.11 0.18 2.65
C LEU A 57 -6.57 -0.90 3.59
N LYS A 58 -7.41 -1.41 4.50
CA LYS A 58 -7.06 -2.48 5.42
C LYS A 58 -6.53 -3.73 4.71
N VAL A 59 -7.10 -4.10 3.56
CA VAL A 59 -6.69 -5.32 2.84
C VAL A 59 -5.36 -5.17 2.08
N LEU A 60 -4.90 -3.93 1.88
CA LEU A 60 -3.65 -3.61 1.21
C LEU A 60 -2.46 -3.48 2.19
N LEU A 61 -2.70 -3.55 3.49
CA LEU A 61 -1.65 -3.43 4.50
C LEU A 61 -0.63 -4.56 4.37
N ILE A 62 0.65 -4.19 4.46
CA ILE A 62 1.77 -5.12 4.60
C ILE A 62 2.50 -4.88 5.93
N GLU A 63 3.23 -5.89 6.39
CA GLU A 63 4.16 -5.74 7.50
C GLU A 63 5.45 -5.07 7.01
N ILE A 64 5.85 -3.97 7.65
CA ILE A 64 7.05 -3.19 7.30
C ILE A 64 8.22 -3.58 8.20
N PHE A 65 8.03 -3.53 9.52
CA PHE A 65 9.01 -3.93 10.52
C PHE A 65 8.57 -5.26 11.12
N ALA A 66 9.49 -6.23 11.18
CA ALA A 66 9.27 -7.44 11.95
C ALA A 66 9.09 -7.06 13.43
N LYS A 67 8.21 -7.79 14.13
CA LYS A 67 8.12 -7.70 15.59
C LYS A 67 9.38 -8.25 16.27
#